data_AF-A0A382RIR8-F1
#
_entry.id   AF-A0A382RIR8-F1
#
_cell.length_a   1.000
_cell.length_b   1.000
_cell.length_c   1.000
_cell.angle_alpha   90.00
_cell.angle_beta   90.00
_cell.angle_gamma   90.00
#
_symmetry.space_group_name_H-M   'P 1'
#
loop_
_entity.id
_entity.type
_entity.pdbx_description
1 polymer ?
#
loop_
_entity_poly.entity_id
_entity_poly.type
_entity_poly.pdbx_seq_one_letter_code
_entity_poly.pdbx_strand_id
1 'polypeptide(L)'
;VGVGDMRNNRKVMLSILMTFMMISLPWAAADVSSWVGPSQIASSGQDVEVDGWNVPSNATILEGWMTAEDKMVSDGNGTEWRVDTTTNFSVGQFTDSTMGHFDGRLSLLPDAAVSNVDSFLGQVTLNFASGWAESGNTTIWEPSILSIINGTTVGNTRQLSHGNIPAAAHSGSTVAATLAGVPIPAGENAALISAPTTIPSPINHFNFTMWNWRHTDASAGDAVWVEYKLDNGAWTWIEPVGGYNSNVTMNTSSTPAGTPSNSSTFPAWSDSNETGWVQETFLLDNLTSINSSTQIQFRFQIHTDSNSSGMPGWFIDDILI
;
A
#
# COMPACT_ATOMS: atom_id res chain seq x y z
N VAL A 1 -70.20 -74.22 -92.32
CA VAL A 1 -68.81 -73.80 -92.61
C VAL A 1 -68.51 -72.55 -91.80
N GLY A 2 -67.43 -72.54 -91.02
CA GLY A 2 -66.74 -71.33 -90.55
C GLY A 2 -67.17 -70.67 -89.23
N VAL A 3 -66.77 -71.21 -88.07
CA VAL A 3 -66.68 -70.44 -86.79
C VAL A 3 -65.38 -70.74 -85.99
N GLY A 4 -64.48 -71.56 -86.53
CA GLY A 4 -63.24 -71.95 -85.82
C GLY A 4 -62.17 -70.85 -85.74
N ASP A 5 -61.96 -70.10 -86.84
CA ASP A 5 -60.75 -69.28 -86.99
C ASP A 5 -60.81 -67.88 -86.33
N MET A 6 -61.99 -67.36 -85.99
CA MET A 6 -62.10 -66.00 -85.44
C MET A 6 -61.64 -65.88 -83.97
N ARG A 7 -61.63 -66.96 -83.19
CA ARG A 7 -61.27 -66.89 -81.76
C ARG A 7 -59.77 -66.77 -81.50
N ASN A 8 -58.94 -67.41 -82.32
CA ASN A 8 -57.48 -67.35 -82.14
C ASN A 8 -56.93 -65.97 -82.50
N ASN A 9 -57.45 -65.35 -83.57
CA ASN A 9 -57.01 -64.03 -84.00
C ASN A 9 -57.29 -62.92 -82.98
N ARG A 10 -58.38 -63.04 -82.21
CA ARG A 10 -58.76 -62.01 -81.22
C ARG A 10 -57.85 -62.00 -80.00
N LYS A 11 -57.39 -63.17 -79.52
CA LYS A 11 -56.41 -63.25 -78.43
C LYS A 11 -55.04 -62.74 -78.86
N VAL A 12 -54.62 -63.09 -80.07
CA VAL A 12 -53.37 -62.59 -80.67
C VAL A 12 -53.43 -61.06 -80.84
N MET A 13 -54.54 -60.52 -81.37
CA MET A 13 -54.75 -59.08 -81.50
C MET A 13 -54.73 -58.35 -80.15
N LEU A 14 -55.34 -58.92 -79.11
CA LEU A 14 -55.36 -58.28 -77.79
C LEU A 14 -53.98 -58.31 -77.11
N SER A 15 -53.23 -59.39 -77.28
CA SER A 15 -51.84 -59.47 -76.82
C SER A 15 -50.94 -58.48 -77.58
N ILE A 16 -51.08 -58.38 -78.90
CA ILE A 16 -50.35 -57.39 -79.72
C ILE A 16 -50.72 -55.97 -79.28
N LEU A 17 -52.00 -55.69 -79.05
CA LEU A 17 -52.47 -54.38 -78.58
C LEU A 17 -51.94 -54.04 -77.19
N MET A 18 -51.93 -54.99 -76.24
CA MET A 18 -51.34 -54.80 -74.91
C MET A 18 -49.83 -54.58 -74.98
N THR A 19 -49.11 -55.33 -75.81
CA THR A 19 -47.68 -55.11 -76.04
C THR A 19 -47.41 -53.75 -76.67
N PHE A 20 -48.22 -53.34 -77.66
CA PHE A 20 -48.13 -51.99 -78.23
C PHE A 20 -48.46 -50.91 -77.19
N MET A 21 -49.44 -51.15 -76.31
CA MET A 21 -49.84 -50.20 -75.28
C MET A 21 -48.74 -50.02 -74.22
N MET A 22 -48.07 -51.11 -73.80
CA MET A 22 -46.92 -51.04 -72.88
C MET A 22 -45.67 -50.41 -73.50
N ILE A 23 -45.45 -50.55 -74.81
CA ILE A 23 -44.38 -49.82 -75.53
C ILE A 23 -44.75 -48.34 -75.72
N SER A 24 -46.05 -48.00 -75.74
CA SER A 24 -46.53 -46.62 -75.96
C SER A 24 -46.62 -45.76 -74.70
N LEU A 25 -46.41 -46.32 -73.51
CA LEU A 25 -46.31 -45.53 -72.30
C LEU A 25 -44.91 -44.87 -72.25
N PRO A 26 -44.82 -43.55 -71.97
CA PRO A 26 -43.53 -42.89 -71.85
C PRO A 26 -42.73 -43.58 -70.73
N TRP A 27 -41.56 -44.11 -71.08
CA TRP A 27 -40.64 -44.66 -70.09
C TRP A 27 -40.19 -43.51 -69.18
N ALA A 28 -40.57 -43.58 -67.90
CA ALA A 28 -40.04 -42.67 -66.90
C ALA A 28 -38.55 -42.97 -66.75
N ALA A 29 -37.71 -42.09 -67.31
CA ALA A 29 -36.27 -42.11 -67.08
C ALA A 29 -35.98 -41.31 -65.81
N ALA A 30 -35.31 -41.94 -64.85
CA ALA A 30 -34.69 -41.24 -63.74
C ALA A 30 -33.25 -40.92 -64.13
N ASP A 31 -32.84 -39.66 -63.96
CA ASP A 31 -31.49 -39.20 -64.22
C ASP A 31 -31.00 -38.32 -63.05
N VAL A 32 -29.69 -38.20 -62.91
CA VAL A 32 -29.06 -37.39 -61.86
C VAL A 32 -28.46 -36.13 -62.49
N SER A 33 -28.99 -34.96 -62.14
CA SER A 33 -28.41 -33.68 -62.54
C SER A 33 -27.44 -33.20 -61.48
N SER A 34 -26.14 -33.15 -61.78
CA SER A 34 -25.13 -32.53 -60.92
C SER A 34 -24.93 -31.06 -61.31
N TRP A 35 -24.95 -30.17 -60.32
CA TRP A 35 -24.52 -28.79 -60.47
C TRP A 35 -23.32 -28.52 -59.60
N VAL A 36 -22.33 -27.81 -60.15
CA VAL A 36 -21.20 -27.27 -59.42
C VAL A 36 -21.26 -25.76 -59.56
N GLY A 37 -21.44 -25.09 -58.43
CA GLY A 37 -21.54 -23.64 -58.39
C GLY A 37 -20.23 -22.91 -58.68
N PRO A 38 -20.27 -21.57 -58.73
CA PRO A 38 -19.05 -20.77 -58.83
C PRO A 38 -18.13 -21.05 -57.63
N SER A 39 -16.82 -20.88 -57.83
CA SER A 39 -15.80 -21.18 -56.81
C SER A 39 -15.93 -20.36 -55.53
N GLN A 40 -16.70 -19.27 -55.54
CA GLN A 40 -17.01 -18.45 -54.38
C GLN A 40 -18.34 -17.71 -54.61
N ILE A 41 -19.16 -17.62 -53.57
CA ILE A 41 -20.30 -16.70 -53.49
C ILE A 41 -19.93 -15.69 -52.39
N ALA A 42 -19.57 -14.46 -52.78
CA ALA A 42 -19.15 -13.41 -51.84
C ALA A 42 -20.21 -12.33 -51.73
N SER A 43 -20.55 -11.94 -50.52
CA SER A 43 -21.45 -10.83 -50.20
C SER A 43 -20.69 -9.76 -49.43
N SER A 44 -20.89 -8.49 -49.79
CA SER A 44 -20.40 -7.34 -49.02
C SER A 44 -21.48 -6.79 -48.09
N GLY A 45 -22.24 -7.68 -47.45
CA GLY A 45 -23.34 -7.34 -46.52
C GLY A 45 -24.70 -7.11 -47.20
N GLN A 46 -24.89 -7.58 -48.42
CA GLN A 46 -26.19 -7.62 -49.12
C GLN A 46 -26.49 -9.07 -49.54
N ASP A 47 -27.77 -9.40 -49.76
CA ASP A 47 -28.17 -10.73 -50.19
C ASP A 47 -27.73 -10.98 -51.65
N VAL A 48 -27.05 -12.11 -51.89
CA VAL A 48 -26.59 -12.55 -53.21
C VAL A 48 -27.21 -13.91 -53.52
N GLU A 49 -27.92 -14.00 -54.64
CA GLU A 49 -28.62 -15.21 -55.09
C GLU A 49 -27.92 -15.81 -56.32
N VAL A 50 -27.80 -17.15 -56.35
CA VAL A 50 -27.24 -17.90 -57.48
C VAL A 50 -28.14 -19.10 -57.77
N ASP A 51 -28.71 -19.14 -58.97
CA ASP A 51 -29.54 -20.25 -59.44
C ASP A 51 -28.67 -21.45 -59.86
N GLY A 52 -28.95 -22.62 -59.29
CA GLY A 52 -28.14 -23.83 -59.52
C GLY A 52 -28.67 -24.78 -60.60
N TRP A 53 -29.97 -25.02 -60.66
CA TRP A 53 -30.55 -25.98 -61.59
C TRP A 53 -32.03 -25.68 -61.81
N ASN A 54 -32.51 -25.96 -63.02
CA ASN A 54 -33.90 -25.73 -63.41
C ASN A 54 -34.59 -27.09 -63.62
N VAL A 55 -35.75 -27.27 -62.98
CA VAL A 55 -36.54 -28.49 -63.12
C VAL A 55 -37.68 -28.26 -64.10
N PRO A 56 -37.86 -29.12 -65.12
CA PRO A 56 -39.03 -29.05 -66.00
C PRO A 56 -40.34 -29.21 -65.21
N SER A 57 -41.39 -28.49 -65.62
CA SER A 57 -42.67 -28.43 -64.90
C SER A 57 -43.38 -29.78 -64.67
N ASN A 58 -42.95 -30.85 -65.35
CA ASN A 58 -43.54 -32.19 -65.25
C ASN A 58 -42.56 -33.25 -64.68
N ALA A 59 -41.50 -32.81 -64.00
CA ALA A 59 -40.56 -33.69 -63.30
C ALA A 59 -40.76 -33.63 -61.78
N THR A 60 -40.51 -34.75 -61.10
CA THR A 60 -40.53 -34.86 -59.63
C THR A 60 -39.11 -35.10 -59.13
N ILE A 61 -38.65 -34.29 -58.18
CA ILE A 61 -37.38 -34.52 -57.48
C ILE A 61 -37.62 -35.59 -56.42
N LEU A 62 -36.84 -36.67 -56.47
CA LEU A 62 -36.92 -37.73 -55.46
C LEU A 62 -36.04 -37.42 -54.24
N GLU A 63 -34.82 -36.91 -54.46
CA GLU A 63 -33.89 -36.52 -53.41
C GLU A 63 -32.86 -35.50 -53.93
N GLY A 64 -32.15 -34.85 -53.01
CA GLY A 64 -31.06 -33.95 -53.33
C GLY A 64 -30.18 -33.71 -52.09
N TRP A 65 -28.89 -33.51 -52.31
CA TRP A 65 -27.94 -33.08 -51.30
C TRP A 65 -27.09 -31.95 -51.87
N MET A 66 -26.69 -31.01 -51.01
CA MET A 66 -25.73 -29.96 -51.36
C MET A 66 -24.61 -29.96 -50.33
N THR A 67 -23.42 -29.59 -50.76
CA THR A 67 -22.29 -29.33 -49.87
C THR A 67 -21.77 -27.94 -50.17
N ALA A 68 -21.75 -27.10 -49.15
CA ALA A 68 -21.13 -25.80 -49.18
C ALA A 68 -20.11 -25.74 -48.05
N GLU A 69 -18.92 -25.24 -48.36
CA GLU A 69 -17.88 -24.94 -47.36
C GLU A 69 -17.84 -23.43 -47.17
N ASP A 70 -17.95 -22.98 -45.92
CA ASP A 70 -17.69 -21.59 -45.59
C ASP A 70 -16.18 -21.37 -45.50
N LYS A 71 -15.66 -20.49 -46.34
CA LYS A 71 -14.27 -20.04 -46.27
C LYS A 71 -14.26 -18.63 -45.71
N MET A 72 -14.29 -18.55 -44.39
CA MET A 72 -13.98 -17.31 -43.67
C MET A 72 -12.60 -16.82 -44.14
N VAL A 73 -12.56 -15.67 -44.81
CA VAL A 73 -11.30 -15.04 -45.22
C VAL A 73 -10.57 -14.69 -43.94
N SER A 74 -9.31 -15.14 -43.81
CA SER A 74 -8.47 -14.91 -42.63
C SER A 74 -8.52 -13.44 -42.21
N ASP A 75 -8.92 -13.18 -40.97
CA ASP A 75 -9.15 -11.87 -40.35
C ASP A 75 -7.85 -11.07 -40.08
N GLY A 76 -6.79 -11.36 -40.84
CA GLY A 76 -5.44 -10.93 -40.55
C GLY A 76 -4.93 -11.50 -39.22
N ASN A 77 -3.62 -11.45 -39.01
CA ASN A 77 -2.98 -11.81 -37.74
C ASN A 77 -2.51 -10.55 -36.97
N GLY A 78 -3.02 -9.37 -37.37
CA GLY A 78 -2.61 -8.08 -36.82
C GLY A 78 -1.20 -7.61 -37.21
N THR A 79 -0.54 -8.18 -38.23
CA THR A 79 0.84 -7.77 -38.60
C THR A 79 0.93 -6.58 -39.57
N GLU A 80 -0.17 -6.05 -40.11
CA GLU A 80 -0.13 -4.82 -40.92
C GLU A 80 -1.14 -3.77 -40.43
N TRP A 81 -0.70 -2.51 -40.39
CA TRP A 81 -1.50 -1.33 -40.08
C TRP A 81 -1.85 -0.59 -41.38
N ARG A 82 -3.13 -0.55 -41.75
CA ARG A 82 -3.63 0.23 -42.90
C ARG A 82 -4.82 1.12 -42.48
N VAL A 83 -4.88 2.31 -43.06
CA VAL A 83 -5.73 3.44 -42.58
C VAL A 83 -7.07 3.52 -43.33
N ASP A 84 -7.31 2.63 -44.29
CA ASP A 84 -8.32 2.76 -45.34
C ASP A 84 -9.39 1.65 -45.35
N THR A 85 -9.55 0.89 -44.27
CA THR A 85 -10.64 -0.11 -44.15
C THR A 85 -11.62 0.24 -43.03
N THR A 86 -12.89 -0.17 -43.21
CA THR A 86 -14.03 0.05 -42.30
C THR A 86 -13.95 -0.72 -40.98
N THR A 87 -12.81 -1.35 -40.69
CA THR A 87 -12.61 -2.26 -39.55
C THR A 87 -11.37 -1.92 -38.71
N ASN A 88 -10.84 -0.69 -38.82
CA ASN A 88 -9.78 -0.17 -37.95
C ASN A 88 -10.37 0.40 -36.64
N PHE A 89 -9.57 0.42 -35.55
CA PHE A 89 -9.89 1.12 -34.31
C PHE A 89 -10.22 2.61 -34.49
N SER A 90 -9.81 3.24 -35.60
CA SER A 90 -10.20 4.61 -35.97
C SER A 90 -11.68 4.76 -36.34
N VAL A 91 -12.42 3.65 -36.49
CA VAL A 91 -13.86 3.63 -36.78
C VAL A 91 -14.68 3.08 -35.58
N GLY A 92 -14.02 2.77 -34.46
CA GLY A 92 -14.68 2.30 -33.24
C GLY A 92 -15.40 3.42 -32.50
N GLN A 93 -16.64 3.17 -32.06
CA GLN A 93 -17.30 4.03 -31.08
C GLN A 93 -16.65 3.81 -29.71
N PHE A 94 -16.23 4.88 -29.05
CA PHE A 94 -15.74 4.82 -27.67
C PHE A 94 -16.91 4.58 -26.72
N THR A 95 -17.33 3.33 -26.57
CA THR A 95 -18.26 2.93 -25.50
C THR A 95 -17.44 2.74 -24.22
N ASP A 96 -17.77 3.52 -23.18
CA ASP A 96 -17.08 3.52 -21.88
C ASP A 96 -15.55 3.73 -21.96
N SER A 97 -15.07 4.44 -22.99
CA SER A 97 -13.69 4.88 -23.13
C SER A 97 -13.59 6.32 -23.68
N THR A 98 -12.44 6.97 -23.52
CA THR A 98 -12.15 8.33 -23.97
C THR A 98 -10.67 8.49 -24.28
N MET A 99 -10.34 9.29 -25.30
CA MET A 99 -8.97 9.72 -25.59
C MET A 99 -8.68 11.16 -25.12
N GLY A 100 -9.66 11.83 -24.50
CA GLY A 100 -9.53 13.24 -24.11
C GLY A 100 -8.73 13.47 -22.82
N HIS A 101 -8.51 12.44 -21.99
CA HIS A 101 -7.86 12.61 -20.69
C HIS A 101 -6.32 12.60 -20.79
N PHE A 102 -5.78 11.78 -21.68
CA PHE A 102 -4.34 11.70 -21.93
C PHE A 102 -4.11 11.77 -23.43
N ASP A 103 -3.42 12.81 -23.88
CA ASP A 103 -3.18 13.04 -25.30
C ASP A 103 -2.47 11.84 -25.94
N GLY A 104 -3.09 11.30 -26.99
CA GLY A 104 -2.61 10.12 -27.70
C GLY A 104 -2.77 8.77 -26.96
N ARG A 105 -3.54 8.67 -25.88
CA ARG A 105 -3.80 7.39 -25.19
C ARG A 105 -5.28 7.11 -25.01
N LEU A 106 -5.69 5.88 -25.27
CA LEU A 106 -7.03 5.37 -24.96
C LEU A 106 -7.16 5.16 -23.45
N SER A 107 -8.13 5.82 -22.84
CA SER A 107 -8.46 5.73 -21.41
C SER A 107 -9.86 5.16 -21.25
N LEU A 108 -10.11 4.32 -20.25
CA LEU A 108 -11.48 3.86 -19.95
C LEU A 108 -12.20 4.96 -19.16
N LEU A 109 -13.50 5.16 -19.41
CA LEU A 109 -14.33 6.04 -18.58
C LEU A 109 -14.32 5.45 -17.16
N PRO A 110 -13.88 6.21 -16.13
CA PRO A 110 -13.91 5.71 -14.78
C PRO A 110 -15.36 5.45 -14.39
N ASP A 111 -15.66 4.25 -13.88
CA ASP A 111 -16.87 4.05 -13.08
C ASP A 111 -16.83 5.08 -11.95
N ALA A 112 -17.96 5.75 -11.67
CA ALA A 112 -18.04 6.92 -10.79
C ALA A 112 -17.57 6.67 -9.35
N ALA A 113 -17.18 5.44 -9.00
CA ALA A 113 -16.40 5.12 -7.83
C ALA A 113 -14.91 5.47 -8.02
N VAL A 114 -14.61 6.76 -8.13
CA VAL A 114 -13.34 7.24 -7.57
C VAL A 114 -13.49 7.08 -6.06
N SER A 115 -13.06 5.93 -5.54
CA SER A 115 -12.86 5.76 -4.11
C SER A 115 -11.69 6.67 -3.74
N ASN A 116 -11.97 7.95 -3.58
CA ASN A 116 -11.05 8.86 -2.96
C ASN A 116 -10.93 8.36 -1.52
N VAL A 117 -9.83 7.65 -1.24
CA VAL A 117 -9.47 7.29 0.13
C VAL A 117 -8.99 8.58 0.77
N ASP A 118 -9.95 9.44 1.12
CA ASP A 118 -9.72 10.65 1.90
C ASP A 118 -9.64 10.23 3.38
N SER A 119 -8.72 9.32 3.70
CA SER A 119 -8.56 8.74 5.04
C SER A 119 -7.53 9.46 5.89
N PHE A 120 -7.05 10.63 5.46
CA PHE A 120 -6.17 11.48 6.27
C PHE A 120 -6.92 12.67 6.90
N LEU A 121 -8.25 12.59 7.04
CA LEU A 121 -9.07 13.58 7.75
C LEU A 121 -8.98 13.45 9.29
N GLY A 122 -7.98 12.74 9.81
CA GLY A 122 -7.70 12.66 11.24
C GLY A 122 -6.68 13.71 11.67
N GLN A 123 -6.78 14.15 12.92
CA GLN A 123 -5.69 14.87 13.58
C GLN A 123 -4.47 13.93 13.60
N VAL A 124 -3.42 14.28 12.86
CA VAL A 124 -2.15 13.54 12.87
C VAL A 124 -1.53 13.74 14.24
N THR A 125 -1.54 12.69 15.06
CA THR A 125 -0.84 12.65 16.34
C THR A 125 0.54 12.05 16.12
N LEU A 126 1.56 12.71 16.66
CA LEU A 126 2.90 12.15 16.69
C LEU A 126 2.98 11.13 17.82
N ASN A 127 3.62 9.99 17.55
CA ASN A 127 3.87 8.94 18.54
C ASN A 127 5.35 8.57 18.50
N PHE A 128 5.90 8.18 19.64
CA PHE A 128 7.24 7.63 19.68
C PHE A 128 7.33 6.36 18.81
N ALA A 129 8.52 6.13 18.26
CA ALA A 129 8.78 4.97 17.42
C ALA A 129 8.58 3.66 18.20
N SER A 130 8.30 2.57 17.48
CA SER A 130 8.12 1.24 18.09
C SER A 130 9.32 0.87 18.98
N GLY A 131 9.03 0.37 20.19
CA GLY A 131 10.04 -0.01 21.19
C GLY A 131 10.36 1.09 22.20
N TRP A 132 10.05 2.34 21.90
CA TRP A 132 10.04 3.41 22.90
C TRP A 132 8.77 3.35 23.74
N ALA A 133 8.90 3.64 25.02
CA ALA A 133 7.79 3.58 25.96
C ALA A 133 7.91 4.67 27.02
N GLU A 134 6.80 4.99 27.67
CA GLU A 134 6.74 5.94 28.76
C GLU A 134 6.49 5.21 30.08
N SER A 135 6.92 5.78 31.21
CA SER A 135 6.63 5.27 32.54
C SER A 135 6.46 6.40 33.55
N GLY A 136 5.79 6.13 34.68
CA GLY A 136 5.34 7.17 35.60
C GLY A 136 4.11 7.87 35.03
N ASN A 137 4.12 9.21 34.97
CA ASN A 137 3.10 9.95 34.24
C ASN A 137 3.38 9.94 32.73
N THR A 138 2.62 9.12 31.98
CA THR A 138 2.77 8.94 30.52
C THR A 138 2.18 10.07 29.69
N THR A 139 1.82 11.20 30.30
CA THR A 139 1.34 12.39 29.58
C THR A 139 2.40 13.47 29.45
N ILE A 140 3.56 13.29 30.09
CA ILE A 140 4.62 14.29 30.13
C ILE A 140 5.50 14.27 28.89
N TRP A 141 5.95 13.09 28.48
CA TRP A 141 6.80 12.95 27.30
C TRP A 141 5.95 12.95 26.03
N GLU A 142 6.40 13.66 25.01
CA GLU A 142 5.77 13.70 23.70
C GLU A 142 6.80 13.94 22.59
N PRO A 143 6.58 13.39 21.40
CA PRO A 143 7.26 13.85 20.20
C PRO A 143 6.68 15.19 19.75
N SER A 144 7.53 16.21 19.60
CA SER A 144 7.08 17.58 19.35
C SER A 144 7.81 18.21 18.17
N ILE A 145 7.09 19.00 17.36
CA ILE A 145 7.65 19.83 16.30
C ILE A 145 7.77 21.26 16.84
N LEU A 146 8.98 21.68 17.19
CA LEU A 146 9.20 22.96 17.88
C LEU A 146 8.87 24.19 17.02
N SER A 147 8.90 24.04 15.68
CA SER A 147 8.65 25.13 14.75
C SER A 147 7.19 25.61 14.73
N ILE A 148 6.24 24.74 15.12
CA ILE A 148 4.79 25.03 15.10
C ILE A 148 4.24 25.48 16.46
N ILE A 149 5.06 25.46 17.52
CA ILE A 149 4.65 25.91 18.85
C ILE A 149 4.51 27.43 18.85
N ASN A 150 3.40 27.96 19.38
CA ASN A 150 3.18 29.40 19.46
C ASN A 150 4.19 30.05 20.42
N GLY A 151 4.92 31.06 19.97
CA GLY A 151 5.92 31.78 20.76
C GLY A 151 6.72 32.75 19.91
N THR A 152 7.54 33.60 20.54
CA THR A 152 8.41 34.52 19.81
C THR A 152 9.79 33.89 19.60
N THR A 153 10.22 33.74 18.35
CA THR A 153 11.56 33.22 18.06
C THR A 153 12.61 34.32 18.12
N VAL A 154 13.65 34.13 18.94
CA VAL A 154 14.80 35.04 19.07
C VAL A 154 16.09 34.23 18.95
N GLY A 155 16.73 34.29 17.78
CA GLY A 155 17.88 33.43 17.50
C GLY A 155 17.49 31.95 17.56
N ASN A 156 18.18 31.18 18.42
CA ASN A 156 17.95 29.74 18.57
C ASN A 156 16.91 29.39 19.65
N THR A 157 16.32 30.39 20.32
CA THR A 157 15.29 30.18 21.35
C THR A 157 13.90 30.55 20.83
N ARG A 158 12.89 29.88 21.37
CA ARG A 158 11.50 30.30 21.28
C ARG A 158 11.03 30.65 22.69
N GLN A 159 10.64 31.91 22.86
CA GLN A 159 10.24 32.48 24.13
C GLN A 159 8.75 32.23 24.37
N LEU A 160 8.45 31.60 25.50
CA LEU A 160 7.10 31.32 26.00
C LEU A 160 6.90 32.02 27.35
N SER A 161 5.66 32.07 27.83
CA SER A 161 5.34 32.70 29.13
C SER A 161 5.98 32.01 30.33
N HIS A 162 6.38 30.75 30.18
CA HIS A 162 6.93 29.88 31.23
C HIS A 162 8.41 29.55 31.01
N GLY A 163 9.09 30.23 30.07
CA GLY A 163 10.52 30.03 29.81
C GLY A 163 10.85 29.87 28.32
N ASN A 164 12.14 29.75 28.05
CA ASN A 164 12.67 29.58 26.70
C ASN A 164 12.85 28.09 26.38
N ILE A 165 12.38 27.69 25.19
CA ILE A 165 12.58 26.37 24.59
C ILE A 165 13.46 26.47 23.34
N PRO A 166 13.97 25.37 22.77
CA PRO A 166 14.64 25.45 21.48
C PRO A 166 13.68 25.94 20.37
N ALA A 167 14.16 26.80 19.48
CA ALA A 167 13.36 27.27 18.34
C ALA A 167 13.11 26.17 17.29
N ALA A 168 14.03 25.20 17.21
CA ALA A 168 14.03 24.07 16.29
C ALA A 168 14.76 22.87 16.94
N ALA A 169 14.50 21.68 16.39
CA ALA A 169 15.26 20.47 16.70
C ALA A 169 16.76 20.67 16.43
N HIS A 170 17.62 19.90 17.10
CA HIS A 170 19.07 19.95 16.81
C HIS A 170 19.32 19.44 15.39
N SER A 171 18.62 18.38 15.00
CA SER A 171 18.58 17.83 13.65
C SER A 171 17.15 17.46 13.25
N GLY A 172 16.86 17.45 11.94
CA GLY A 172 15.52 17.10 11.45
C GLY A 172 14.44 18.11 11.87
N SER A 173 13.29 17.62 12.35
CA SER A 173 12.10 18.47 12.62
C SER A 173 11.33 18.11 13.89
N THR A 174 11.61 16.96 14.50
CA THR A 174 10.90 16.44 15.67
C THR A 174 11.90 16.15 16.78
N VAL A 175 11.53 16.46 18.01
CA VAL A 175 12.32 16.13 19.21
C VAL A 175 11.47 15.29 20.16
N ALA A 176 12.11 14.57 21.09
CA ALA A 176 11.43 14.10 22.28
C ALA A 176 11.43 15.25 23.30
N ALA A 177 10.27 15.65 23.81
CA ALA A 177 10.15 16.76 24.73
C ALA A 177 9.22 16.43 25.89
N THR A 178 9.43 17.08 27.01
CA THR A 178 8.50 17.08 28.14
C THR A 178 7.52 18.25 27.98
N LEU A 179 6.32 18.01 27.46
CA LEU A 179 5.27 19.02 27.21
C LEU A 179 5.79 20.29 26.50
N ALA A 180 6.22 20.19 25.24
CA ALA A 180 7.03 21.23 24.61
C ALA A 180 6.41 22.65 24.59
N GLY A 181 5.08 22.76 24.57
CA GLY A 181 4.36 24.04 24.49
C GLY A 181 3.70 24.51 25.80
N VAL A 182 3.80 23.74 26.88
CA VAL A 182 3.05 23.94 28.12
C VAL A 182 4.00 23.75 29.31
N PRO A 183 3.90 24.56 30.38
CA PRO A 183 4.73 24.33 31.57
C PRO A 183 4.45 22.96 32.17
N ILE A 184 5.50 22.29 32.61
CA ILE A 184 5.37 21.00 33.30
C ILE A 184 4.71 21.21 34.66
N PRO A 185 3.67 20.43 35.02
CA PRO A 185 3.05 20.55 36.33
C PRO A 185 4.03 20.25 37.48
N ALA A 186 3.70 20.73 38.68
CA ALA A 186 4.43 20.43 39.89
C ALA A 186 4.15 19.00 40.40
N GLY A 187 5.14 18.39 41.06
CA GLY A 187 5.01 17.07 41.66
C GLY A 187 5.00 15.90 40.66
N GLU A 188 5.56 16.10 39.48
CA GLU A 188 5.59 15.10 38.41
C GLU A 188 6.79 14.16 38.55
N ASN A 189 6.59 12.93 38.06
CA ASN A 189 7.64 11.94 37.90
C ASN A 189 7.32 11.11 36.65
N ALA A 190 8.13 11.29 35.61
CA ALA A 190 7.90 10.67 34.31
C ALA A 190 9.21 10.28 33.64
N ALA A 191 9.15 9.23 32.83
CA ALA A 191 10.29 8.73 32.10
C ALA A 191 9.97 8.37 30.67
N LEU A 192 10.91 8.66 29.77
CA LEU A 192 10.97 8.09 28.42
C LEU A 192 11.98 6.95 28.42
N ILE A 193 11.59 5.78 27.92
CA ILE A 193 12.39 4.57 27.86
C ILE A 193 12.72 4.28 26.41
N SER A 194 14.02 4.12 26.13
CA SER A 194 14.51 3.78 24.79
C SER A 194 14.13 2.35 24.40
N ALA A 195 14.10 2.12 23.09
CA ALA A 195 14.13 0.77 22.55
C ALA A 195 15.39 0.01 23.05
N PRO A 196 15.30 -1.31 23.27
CA PRO A 196 16.47 -2.13 23.58
C PRO A 196 17.50 -2.09 22.45
N THR A 197 18.76 -1.85 22.83
CA THR A 197 19.90 -1.86 21.92
C THR A 197 20.79 -3.05 22.23
N THR A 198 21.19 -3.80 21.20
CA THR A 198 22.08 -4.95 21.36
C THR A 198 23.47 -4.49 21.78
N ILE A 199 24.04 -5.14 22.79
CA ILE A 199 25.40 -4.86 23.24
C ILE A 199 26.41 -5.48 22.25
N PRO A 200 27.42 -4.73 21.78
CA PRO A 200 28.41 -5.26 20.83
C PRO A 200 29.32 -6.31 21.48
N SER A 201 29.83 -7.23 20.66
CA SER A 201 30.82 -8.23 21.09
C SER A 201 31.96 -8.31 20.07
N PRO A 202 33.22 -8.00 20.44
CA PRO A 202 33.67 -7.53 21.75
C PRO A 202 33.20 -6.10 22.07
N ILE A 203 33.08 -5.76 23.36
CA ILE A 203 32.79 -4.40 23.83
C ILE A 203 34.08 -3.58 23.72
N ASN A 204 34.05 -2.49 22.95
CA ASN A 204 35.19 -1.60 22.78
C ASN A 204 34.73 -0.21 22.31
N HIS A 205 35.04 0.83 23.07
CA HIS A 205 34.61 2.22 22.84
C HIS A 205 33.09 2.34 22.74
N PHE A 206 32.38 1.62 23.61
CA PHE A 206 30.93 1.62 23.62
C PHE A 206 30.42 2.83 24.41
N ASN A 207 29.83 3.80 23.70
CA ASN A 207 29.44 5.08 24.26
C ASN A 207 28.01 5.40 23.86
N PHE A 208 27.26 6.02 24.77
CA PHE A 208 25.98 6.65 24.45
C PHE A 208 26.18 8.17 24.41
N THR A 209 25.67 8.82 23.38
CA THR A 209 25.64 10.27 23.27
C THR A 209 24.23 10.76 22.93
N MET A 210 23.91 11.96 23.38
CA MET A 210 22.65 12.62 23.04
C MET A 210 22.86 14.12 22.96
N TRP A 211 22.10 14.78 22.10
CA TRP A 211 21.90 16.22 22.17
C TRP A 211 20.69 16.49 23.04
N ASN A 212 20.81 17.45 23.96
CA ASN A 212 19.68 17.84 24.79
C ASN A 212 19.67 19.33 25.10
N TRP A 213 18.50 19.81 25.53
CA TRP A 213 18.27 21.16 26.00
C TRP A 213 17.46 21.10 27.28
N ARG A 214 17.89 21.80 28.32
CA ARG A 214 17.26 21.77 29.65
C ARG A 214 16.88 23.18 30.09
N HIS A 215 15.74 23.29 30.75
CA HIS A 215 15.27 24.46 31.46
C HIS A 215 14.28 24.03 32.55
N THR A 216 14.76 23.88 33.77
CA THR A 216 13.99 23.35 34.92
C THR A 216 13.91 24.36 36.06
N ASP A 217 12.98 24.17 37.00
CA ASP A 217 12.92 25.00 38.22
C ASP A 217 13.94 24.52 39.26
N ALA A 218 15.21 24.89 39.06
CA ALA A 218 16.28 24.46 39.98
C ALA A 218 16.12 24.98 41.41
N SER A 219 15.42 26.10 41.59
CA SER A 219 15.08 26.63 42.91
C SER A 219 14.06 25.78 43.66
N ALA A 220 13.11 25.17 42.94
CA ALA A 220 12.14 24.24 43.52
C ALA A 220 12.72 22.83 43.74
N GLY A 221 13.76 22.47 43.00
CA GLY A 221 14.39 21.14 43.07
C GLY A 221 14.04 20.25 41.87
N ASP A 222 13.50 20.82 40.79
CA ASP A 222 13.20 20.09 39.56
C ASP A 222 14.50 19.59 38.91
N ALA A 223 14.52 18.32 38.54
CA ALA A 223 15.73 17.70 38.03
C ALA A 223 15.45 16.65 36.96
N VAL A 224 16.46 16.43 36.12
CA VAL A 224 16.47 15.43 35.07
C VAL A 224 17.76 14.62 35.07
N TRP A 225 17.67 13.33 34.75
CA TRP A 225 18.85 12.46 34.71
C TRP A 225 18.64 11.26 33.79
N VAL A 226 19.71 10.52 33.53
CA VAL A 226 19.70 9.30 32.74
C VAL A 226 19.95 8.10 33.62
N GLU A 227 19.26 7.02 33.31
CA GLU A 227 19.46 5.70 33.88
C GLU A 227 19.61 4.67 32.77
N TYR A 228 20.19 3.52 33.09
CA TYR A 228 20.28 2.38 32.19
C TYR A 228 19.74 1.11 32.84
N LYS A 229 19.41 0.13 31.99
CA LYS A 229 19.06 -1.22 32.41
C LYS A 229 19.68 -2.21 31.44
N LEU A 230 20.36 -3.22 31.98
CA LEU A 230 20.88 -4.35 31.22
C LEU A 230 19.88 -5.51 31.29
N ASP A 231 19.44 -6.01 30.14
CA ASP A 231 18.43 -7.07 30.00
C ASP A 231 17.21 -6.83 30.93
N ASN A 232 16.94 -7.77 31.85
CA ASN A 232 15.87 -7.71 32.84
C ASN A 232 16.35 -7.22 34.23
N GLY A 233 17.49 -6.54 34.29
CA GLY A 233 18.06 -6.00 35.52
C GLY A 233 17.26 -4.84 36.12
N ALA A 234 17.79 -4.25 37.20
CA ALA A 234 17.24 -3.04 37.79
C ALA A 234 17.68 -1.79 37.02
N TRP A 235 16.83 -0.78 37.00
CA TRP A 235 17.21 0.56 36.54
C TRP A 235 18.29 1.14 37.45
N THR A 236 19.38 1.57 36.84
CA THR A 236 20.59 2.00 37.51
C THR A 236 20.96 3.40 37.03
N TRP A 237 21.23 4.31 37.96
CA TRP A 237 21.72 5.66 37.68
C TRP A 237 23.08 5.60 36.98
N ILE A 238 23.29 6.48 36.01
CA ILE A 238 24.56 6.62 35.30
C ILE A 238 24.93 8.10 35.18
N GLU A 239 26.22 8.36 35.26
CA GLU A 239 26.78 9.71 35.18
C GLU A 239 27.32 10.01 33.78
N PRO A 240 27.04 11.21 33.22
CA PRO A 240 27.69 11.68 32.00
C PRO A 240 29.16 12.01 32.25
N VAL A 241 29.95 12.04 31.18
CA VAL A 241 31.31 12.59 31.20
C VAL A 241 31.22 14.07 31.57
N GLY A 242 31.87 14.45 32.68
CA GLY A 242 31.80 15.81 33.24
C GLY A 242 30.84 15.94 34.42
N GLY A 243 30.01 14.93 34.67
CA GLY A 243 29.12 14.88 35.82
C GLY A 243 27.83 15.68 35.65
N TYR A 244 26.95 15.53 36.63
CA TYR A 244 25.75 16.36 36.76
C TYR A 244 26.07 17.68 37.47
N ASN A 245 25.30 18.74 37.19
CA ASN A 245 25.54 20.08 37.74
C ASN A 245 24.79 20.38 39.05
N SER A 246 23.91 19.49 39.51
CA SER A 246 23.13 19.66 40.73
C SER A 246 22.80 18.29 41.37
N ASN A 247 21.87 18.28 42.31
CA ASN A 247 21.37 17.09 42.99
C ASN A 247 19.84 17.08 43.02
N VAL A 248 19.27 15.87 42.99
CA VAL A 248 17.85 15.61 43.23
C VAL A 248 17.70 14.78 44.50
N THR A 249 16.62 14.97 45.24
CA THR A 249 16.26 14.12 46.39
C THR A 249 14.95 13.40 46.12
N MET A 250 15.01 12.09 45.99
CA MET A 250 13.84 11.23 45.77
C MET A 250 13.43 10.53 47.05
N ASN A 251 12.21 9.96 47.07
CA ASN A 251 11.86 8.96 48.06
C ASN A 251 12.62 7.64 47.79
N THR A 252 12.79 6.81 48.82
CA THR A 252 13.59 5.58 48.73
C THR A 252 13.02 4.57 47.72
N SER A 253 11.70 4.54 47.51
CA SER A 253 11.05 3.64 46.55
C SER A 253 11.19 4.08 45.09
N SER A 254 11.54 5.34 44.83
CA SER A 254 11.72 5.91 43.50
C SER A 254 13.19 6.22 43.19
N THR A 255 14.09 5.99 44.15
CA THR A 255 15.53 6.15 43.97
C THR A 255 16.04 4.98 43.13
N PRO A 256 16.73 5.22 41.99
CA PRO A 256 17.31 4.15 41.18
C PRO A 256 18.46 3.44 41.90
N ALA A 257 18.85 2.26 41.39
CA ALA A 257 20.05 1.59 41.87
C ALA A 257 21.33 2.36 41.44
N GLY A 258 22.46 2.07 42.09
CA GLY A 258 23.77 2.58 41.64
C GLY A 258 24.04 4.07 41.90
N THR A 259 23.13 4.78 42.57
CA THR A 259 23.38 6.15 43.05
C THR A 259 24.61 6.20 43.98
N PRO A 260 25.38 7.29 44.01
CA PRO A 260 26.51 7.43 44.91
C PRO A 260 26.14 7.17 46.38
N SER A 261 26.90 6.33 47.05
CA SER A 261 26.67 5.91 48.44
C SER A 261 25.29 5.28 48.72
N ASN A 262 24.57 4.82 47.69
CA ASN A 262 23.18 4.35 47.78
C ASN A 262 22.24 5.39 48.43
N SER A 263 22.49 6.67 48.15
CA SER A 263 21.75 7.81 48.71
C SER A 263 20.50 8.13 47.89
N SER A 264 19.41 8.48 48.56
CA SER A 264 18.21 9.02 47.92
C SER A 264 18.38 10.46 47.43
N THR A 265 19.45 11.13 47.85
CA THR A 265 19.94 12.38 47.28
C THR A 265 21.16 12.09 46.41
N PHE A 266 21.04 12.29 45.10
CA PHE A 266 22.07 11.92 44.12
C PHE A 266 22.22 12.98 43.02
N PRO A 267 23.34 12.98 42.26
CA PRO A 267 23.57 14.00 41.25
C PRO A 267 22.60 13.87 40.06
N ALA A 268 22.08 15.01 39.61
CA ALA A 268 21.15 15.15 38.48
C ALA A 268 21.28 16.55 37.86
N TRP A 269 20.81 16.74 36.63
CA TRP A 269 20.80 18.07 36.02
C TRP A 269 19.65 18.92 36.53
N SER A 270 19.91 20.19 36.77
CA SER A 270 18.90 21.16 37.18
C SER A 270 19.34 22.56 36.76
N ASP A 271 18.59 23.21 35.88
CA ASP A 271 19.02 24.37 35.11
C ASP A 271 17.95 25.48 35.10
N SER A 272 18.08 26.50 35.97
CA SER A 272 17.14 27.64 36.04
C SER A 272 17.10 28.55 34.80
N ASN A 273 18.04 28.36 33.87
CA ASN A 273 18.07 29.08 32.59
C ASN A 273 18.26 28.04 31.49
N GLU A 274 17.85 28.38 30.27
CA GLU A 274 18.06 27.50 29.13
C GLU A 274 19.53 27.20 28.88
N THR A 275 19.84 25.92 28.66
CA THR A 275 21.21 25.48 28.35
C THR A 275 21.64 25.76 26.91
N GLY A 276 20.67 25.92 25.99
CA GLY A 276 20.93 25.66 24.59
C GLY A 276 21.04 24.16 24.29
N TRP A 277 21.23 23.81 23.02
CA TRP A 277 21.57 22.43 22.64
C TRP A 277 22.99 22.12 23.09
N VAL A 278 23.13 21.13 23.96
CA VAL A 278 24.42 20.61 24.46
C VAL A 278 24.50 19.11 24.22
N GLN A 279 25.69 18.62 23.91
CA GLN A 279 25.92 17.20 23.72
C GLN A 279 26.46 16.56 25.01
N GLU A 280 25.83 15.49 25.45
CA GLU A 280 26.25 14.70 26.60
C GLU A 280 26.82 13.35 26.13
N THR A 281 27.82 12.82 26.82
CA THR A 281 28.43 11.52 26.52
C THR A 281 28.45 10.65 27.78
N PHE A 282 28.15 9.36 27.63
CA PHE A 282 28.19 8.36 28.70
C PHE A 282 29.06 7.20 28.25
N LEU A 283 30.01 6.82 29.11
CA LEU A 283 30.90 5.70 28.86
C LEU A 283 30.25 4.40 29.34
N LEU A 284 30.08 3.43 28.45
CA LEU A 284 29.34 2.20 28.74
C LEU A 284 30.26 0.98 28.93
N ASP A 285 31.54 1.06 28.51
CA ASP A 285 32.46 -0.08 28.51
C ASP A 285 32.63 -0.76 29.89
N ASN A 286 32.56 0.02 30.96
CA ASN A 286 32.85 -0.42 32.33
C ASN A 286 31.59 -0.61 33.19
N LEU A 287 30.41 -0.71 32.58
CA LEU A 287 29.18 -0.97 33.32
C LEU A 287 29.21 -2.36 33.97
N THR A 288 28.82 -2.41 35.24
CA THR A 288 28.75 -3.66 35.99
C THR A 288 27.84 -4.65 35.25
N SER A 289 28.34 -5.87 35.03
CA SER A 289 27.64 -6.97 34.34
C SER A 289 27.43 -6.81 32.82
N ILE A 290 27.99 -5.78 32.17
CA ILE A 290 27.80 -5.57 30.73
C ILE A 290 28.31 -6.73 29.87
N ASN A 291 29.41 -7.38 30.28
CA ASN A 291 30.01 -8.52 29.57
C ASN A 291 29.14 -9.79 29.58
N SER A 292 28.17 -9.89 30.49
CA SER A 292 27.23 -11.01 30.58
C SER A 292 25.83 -10.68 30.05
N SER A 293 25.64 -9.47 29.54
CA SER A 293 24.36 -8.96 29.09
C SER A 293 24.24 -8.90 27.58
N THR A 294 23.01 -8.94 27.08
CA THR A 294 22.74 -8.97 25.63
C THR A 294 22.17 -7.65 25.11
N GLN A 295 21.41 -6.95 25.95
CA GLN A 295 20.75 -5.71 25.57
C GLN A 295 20.88 -4.65 26.67
N ILE A 296 20.90 -3.39 26.25
CA ILE A 296 20.84 -2.22 27.10
C ILE A 296 19.65 -1.34 26.71
N GLN A 297 18.98 -0.77 27.71
CA GLN A 297 17.96 0.26 27.55
C GLN A 297 18.35 1.49 28.36
N PHE A 298 17.93 2.66 27.91
CA PHE A 298 18.10 3.92 28.62
C PHE A 298 16.74 4.46 29.06
N ARG A 299 16.73 5.17 30.19
CA ARG A 299 15.57 5.85 30.73
C ARG A 299 15.92 7.29 31.05
N PHE A 300 15.17 8.22 30.45
CA PHE A 300 15.30 9.66 30.59
C PHE A 300 14.27 10.14 31.59
N GLN A 301 14.73 10.46 32.80
CA GLN A 301 13.86 10.80 33.92
C GLN A 301 13.68 12.30 34.05
N ILE A 302 12.45 12.71 34.35
CA ILE A 302 12.14 14.04 34.85
C ILE A 302 11.36 13.94 36.15
N HIS A 303 11.79 14.74 37.13
CA HIS A 303 11.10 14.95 38.37
C HIS A 303 10.88 16.45 38.59
N THR A 304 9.65 16.84 38.90
CA THR A 304 9.34 18.18 39.38
C THR A 304 8.90 18.14 40.83
N ASP A 305 9.38 19.09 41.63
CA ASP A 305 8.98 19.20 43.03
C ASP A 305 7.53 19.72 43.13
N SER A 306 6.87 19.43 44.25
CA SER A 306 5.55 19.98 44.58
C SER A 306 5.48 21.52 44.61
N ASN A 307 6.62 22.19 44.77
CA ASN A 307 6.76 23.63 44.77
C ASN A 307 7.17 24.21 43.41
N SER A 308 7.28 23.38 42.36
CA SER A 308 7.65 23.84 41.02
C SER A 308 6.66 24.88 40.52
N SER A 309 7.19 25.96 39.94
CA SER A 309 6.41 27.03 39.32
C SER A 309 5.96 26.70 37.89
N GLY A 310 6.45 25.59 37.34
CA GLY A 310 6.20 25.15 35.97
C GLY A 310 7.17 25.78 34.98
N MET A 311 8.10 24.97 34.47
CA MET A 311 9.15 25.35 33.52
C MET A 311 9.08 24.47 32.26
N PRO A 312 9.81 24.82 31.18
CA PRO A 312 9.68 24.10 29.91
C PRO A 312 10.25 22.68 29.91
N GLY A 313 11.18 22.37 30.82
CA GLY A 313 11.70 21.03 31.04
C GLY A 313 12.84 20.61 30.13
N TRP A 314 12.69 19.44 29.51
CA TRP A 314 13.75 18.71 28.83
C TRP A 314 13.40 18.32 27.41
N PHE A 315 14.33 18.58 26.49
CA PHE A 315 14.24 18.25 25.08
C PHE A 315 15.46 17.39 24.71
N ILE A 316 15.23 16.31 23.97
CA ILE A 316 16.26 15.35 23.57
C ILE A 316 16.18 15.11 22.06
N ASP A 317 17.35 15.05 21.45
CA ASP A 317 17.53 14.80 20.02
C ASP A 317 18.85 14.06 19.76
N ASP A 318 19.01 13.52 18.56
CA ASP A 318 20.26 12.90 18.06
C ASP A 318 20.92 11.93 19.05
N ILE A 319 20.15 10.94 19.49
CA ILE A 319 20.66 9.83 20.30
C ILE A 319 21.49 8.89 19.44
N LEU A 320 22.72 8.63 19.87
CA LEU A 320 23.65 7.70 19.24
C LEU A 320 24.26 6.76 20.29
N ILE A 321 24.31 5.46 19.97
CA ILE A 321 24.87 4.38 20.79
C ILE A 321 25.84 3.58 19.93
#